data_AF-A0A1A2MNC4-F1
#
_entry.id   AF-A0A1A2MNC4-F1
#
_cell.length_a   1.000
_cell.length_b   1.000
_cell.length_c   1.000
_cell.angle_alpha   90.00
_cell.angle_beta   90.00
_cell.angle_gamma   90.00
#
_symmetry.space_group_name_H-M   'P 1'
#
loop_
_entity.id
_entity.type
_entity.pdbx_description
1 polymer ?
#
loop_
_entity_poly.entity_id
_entity_poly.type
_entity_poly.pdbx_seq_one_letter_code
_entity_poly.pdbx_strand_id
1 'polypeptide(L)'
;MNTKRSRAATLLAAGVLGAAGLLTAGVGVGHAETIQTEGNYPTREACQNAGPGVKASTPGNWNNFWCIPDRNVNGNWKLVLSN
;
A
#
# COMPACT_ATOMS: atom_id res chain seq x y z
N MET A 1 11.19 -54.23 7.05
CA MET A 1 10.01 -53.36 7.31
C MET A 1 9.67 -52.62 6.02
N ASN A 2 8.58 -52.99 5.35
CA ASN A 2 8.17 -52.37 4.09
C ASN A 2 7.24 -51.18 4.39
N THR A 3 7.80 -49.97 4.40
CA THR A 3 7.02 -48.74 4.53
C THR A 3 6.31 -48.47 3.20
N LYS A 4 5.07 -48.95 3.06
CA LYS A 4 4.18 -48.51 1.98
C LYS A 4 3.86 -47.03 2.23
N ARG A 5 4.65 -46.12 1.64
CA ARG A 5 4.32 -44.69 1.64
C ARG A 5 3.03 -44.51 0.84
N SER A 6 1.94 -44.27 1.56
CA SER A 6 0.61 -44.05 1.01
C SER A 6 0.63 -42.84 0.09
N ARG A 7 0.22 -43.00 -1.17
CA ARG A 7 0.15 -41.93 -2.19
C ARG A 7 -0.66 -40.71 -1.71
N ALA A 8 -1.60 -40.91 -0.79
CA ALA A 8 -2.36 -39.86 -0.11
C ALA A 8 -1.45 -38.87 0.67
N ALA A 9 -0.38 -39.34 1.30
CA ALA A 9 0.53 -38.49 2.06
C ALA A 9 1.32 -37.53 1.13
N THR A 10 1.66 -37.99 -0.08
CA THR A 10 2.34 -37.16 -1.08
C THR A 10 1.44 -36.06 -1.63
N LEU A 11 0.16 -36.36 -1.86
CA LEU A 11 -0.81 -35.38 -2.35
C LEU A 11 -1.11 -34.30 -1.31
N LEU A 12 -1.23 -34.68 -0.03
CA LEU A 12 -1.40 -33.73 1.08
C LEU A 12 -0.19 -32.81 1.23
N ALA A 13 1.02 -33.36 1.16
CA ALA A 13 2.25 -32.56 1.23
C ALA A 13 2.35 -31.54 0.07
N ALA A 14 2.03 -31.95 -1.16
CA ALA A 14 2.03 -31.04 -2.31
C ALA A 14 0.98 -29.93 -2.20
N GLY A 15 -0.22 -30.25 -1.68
CA GLY A 15 -1.28 -29.27 -1.44
C GLY A 15 -0.90 -28.25 -0.36
N VAL A 16 -0.29 -28.70 0.74
CA VAL A 16 0.16 -27.81 1.83
C VAL A 16 1.30 -26.90 1.36
N LEU A 17 2.26 -27.43 0.58
CA LEU A 17 3.35 -26.64 0.02
C LEU A 17 2.86 -25.61 -1.01
N GLY A 18 1.89 -25.98 -1.86
CA GLY A 18 1.26 -25.07 -2.81
C GLY A 18 0.48 -23.94 -2.11
N ALA A 19 -0.28 -24.28 -1.06
CA ALA A 19 -1.00 -23.30 -0.25
C ALA A 19 -0.04 -22.35 0.49
N ALA A 20 1.02 -22.87 1.10
CA ALA A 20 2.05 -22.06 1.75
C ALA A 20 2.78 -21.12 0.77
N GLY A 21 3.04 -21.58 -0.46
CA GLY A 21 3.63 -20.76 -1.52
C GLY A 21 2.72 -19.60 -1.94
N LEU A 22 1.41 -19.87 -2.09
CA LEU A 22 0.41 -18.85 -2.43
C LEU A 22 0.23 -17.81 -1.30
N LEU A 23 0.26 -18.24 -0.03
CA LEU A 23 0.22 -17.33 1.12
C LEU A 23 1.44 -16.40 1.16
N THR A 24 2.60 -16.86 0.68
CA THR A 24 3.83 -16.04 0.63
C THR A 24 3.81 -15.05 -0.54
N ALA A 25 3.22 -15.42 -1.69
CA ALA A 25 3.08 -14.53 -2.83
C ALA A 25 2.10 -13.36 -2.59
N GLY A 26 1.14 -13.53 -1.66
CA GLY A 26 0.15 -12.50 -1.32
C GLY A 26 0.67 -11.33 -0.48
N VAL A 27 1.86 -11.45 0.12
CA VAL A 27 2.47 -10.38 0.94
C VAL A 27 3.33 -9.42 0.09
N GLY A 28 3.50 -9.71 -1.21
CA GLY A 28 4.22 -8.87 -2.17
C GLY A 28 3.41 -7.69 -2.71
N VAL A 29 2.50 -7.10 -1.92
CA VAL A 29 1.90 -5.82 -2.27
C VAL A 29 2.96 -4.76 -1.99
N GLY A 30 3.62 -4.29 -3.05
CA GLY A 30 4.64 -3.27 -2.97
C GLY A 30 4.16 -2.08 -2.13
N HIS A 31 5.01 -1.67 -1.18
CA HIS A 31 4.85 -0.44 -0.42
C HIS A 31 4.89 0.75 -1.39
N ALA A 32 3.75 1.14 -1.95
CA ALA A 32 3.58 2.52 -2.38
C ALA A 32 3.51 3.32 -1.07
N GLU A 33 4.63 3.92 -0.68
CA GLU A 33 4.67 4.84 0.44
C GLU A 33 3.67 5.95 0.08
N THR A 34 2.55 6.01 0.80
CA THR A 34 1.60 7.11 0.67
C THR A 34 1.49 7.80 2.01
N ILE A 35 1.91 9.06 2.09
CA ILE A 35 1.78 9.84 3.31
C ILE A 35 0.75 10.93 3.11
N GLN A 36 -0.18 11.04 4.06
CA GLN A 36 -1.01 12.22 4.18
C GLN A 36 -0.22 13.26 4.95
N THR A 37 0.13 14.35 4.27
CA THR A 37 0.78 15.49 4.90
C THR A 37 -0.21 16.19 5.83
N GLU A 38 0.27 16.80 6.91
CA GLU A 38 -0.57 17.44 7.94
C GLU A 38 -1.30 18.71 7.45
N GLY A 39 -1.10 19.11 6.20
CA GLY A 39 -1.75 20.28 5.60
C GLY A 39 -3.25 20.05 5.36
N ASN A 40 -4.08 20.87 5.99
CA ASN A 40 -5.51 21.00 5.70
C ASN A 40 -5.74 22.21 4.79
N TYR A 41 -6.27 21.98 3.60
CA TYR A 41 -6.51 23.01 2.59
C TYR A 41 -8.02 23.27 2.44
N PRO A 42 -8.49 24.52 2.45
CA PRO A 42 -9.92 24.83 2.35
C PRO A 42 -10.50 24.66 0.93
N THR A 43 -9.66 24.57 -0.10
CA THR A 43 -10.08 24.35 -1.49
C THR A 43 -9.15 23.38 -2.20
N ARG A 44 -9.65 22.77 -3.29
CA ARG A 44 -8.86 21.87 -4.13
C ARG A 44 -7.70 22.60 -4.81
N GLU A 45 -7.92 23.82 -5.33
CA GLU A 45 -6.84 24.62 -5.92
C GLU A 45 -5.73 24.93 -4.91
N ALA A 46 -6.08 25.26 -3.65
CA ALA A 46 -5.08 25.55 -2.63
C ALA A 46 -4.17 24.33 -2.37
N CYS A 47 -4.75 23.13 -2.33
CA CYS A 47 -3.99 21.90 -2.21
C CYS A 47 -3.09 21.65 -3.44
N GLN A 48 -3.60 21.87 -4.66
CA GLN A 48 -2.79 21.68 -5.87
C GLN A 48 -1.63 22.68 -5.98
N ASN A 49 -1.85 23.93 -5.59
CA ASN A 49 -0.80 24.96 -5.59
C ASN A 49 0.26 24.71 -4.51
N ALA A 50 -0.15 24.22 -3.33
CA ALA A 50 0.78 23.86 -2.27
C ALA A 50 1.56 22.57 -2.56
N GLY A 51 1.02 21.68 -3.39
CA GLY A 51 1.58 20.34 -3.61
C GLY A 51 3.02 20.26 -4.08
N PRO A 52 3.45 21.02 -5.09
CA PRO A 52 4.84 21.04 -5.50
C PRO A 52 5.78 21.49 -4.36
N GLY A 53 5.37 22.49 -3.58
CA GLY A 53 6.15 23.00 -2.45
C GLY A 53 6.24 22.00 -1.31
N VAL A 54 5.11 21.37 -0.95
CA VAL A 54 5.06 20.34 0.10
C VAL A 54 5.84 19.09 -0.30
N LYS A 55 5.79 18.69 -1.57
CA LYS A 55 6.61 17.59 -2.09
C LYS A 55 8.09 17.85 -1.92
N ALA A 56 8.53 19.11 -2.14
CA ALA A 56 9.92 19.50 -2.01
C ALA A 56 10.37 19.66 -0.54
N SER A 57 9.49 20.10 0.36
CA SER A 57 9.81 20.27 1.77
C SER A 57 9.66 19.01 2.61
N THR A 58 8.87 18.03 2.15
CA THR A 58 8.64 16.80 2.90
C THR A 58 9.78 15.81 2.66
N PRO A 59 10.53 15.39 3.69
CA PRO A 59 11.61 14.43 3.54
C PRO A 59 11.05 13.08 3.08
N GLY A 60 11.55 12.58 1.95
CA GLY A 60 11.12 11.35 1.30
C GLY A 60 11.26 11.45 -0.21
N ASN A 61 11.37 10.32 -0.89
CA ASN A 61 11.43 10.31 -2.34
C ASN A 61 9.99 10.32 -2.87
N TRP A 62 9.36 11.47 -3.06
CA TRP A 62 7.96 11.54 -3.50
C TRP A 62 7.87 11.82 -5.01
N ASN A 63 7.35 10.88 -5.79
CA ASN A 63 7.19 11.04 -7.24
C ASN A 63 5.90 11.79 -7.58
N ASN A 64 4.81 11.43 -6.92
CA ASN A 64 3.46 11.90 -7.19
C ASN A 64 2.87 12.61 -5.96
N PHE A 65 1.91 13.50 -6.22
CA PHE A 65 1.08 14.10 -5.19
C PHE A 65 -0.37 14.14 -5.66
N TRP A 66 -1.32 14.02 -4.73
CA TRP A 66 -2.73 14.18 -5.03
C TRP A 66 -3.48 14.84 -3.87
N CYS A 67 -4.62 15.44 -4.22
CA CYS A 67 -5.50 16.11 -3.27
C CYS A 67 -6.75 15.27 -3.08
N ILE A 68 -6.99 14.82 -1.84
CA ILE A 68 -8.19 14.07 -1.45
C ILE A 68 -9.06 14.93 -0.54
N PRO A 69 -10.40 14.86 -0.63
CA PRO A 69 -11.26 15.51 0.35
C PRO A 69 -11.08 14.84 1.73
N ASP A 70 -10.90 15.65 2.76
CA ASP A 70 -10.82 15.16 4.15
C ASP A 70 -12.21 14.67 4.57
N ARG A 71 -12.27 13.44 5.11
CA ARG A 71 -13.54 12.82 5.53
C ARG A 71 -13.98 13.25 6.94
N ASN A 72 -13.10 13.86 7.71
CA ASN A 72 -13.38 14.35 9.06
C ASN A 72 -13.79 15.82 9.05
N VAL A 73 -13.25 16.63 8.14
CA VAL A 73 -13.56 18.06 8.00
C VAL A 73 -14.14 18.32 6.62
N ASN A 74 -15.46 18.46 6.57
CA ASN A 74 -16.20 18.63 5.33
C ASN A 74 -15.83 19.96 4.64
N GLY A 75 -15.41 19.90 3.38
CA GLY A 75 -14.91 21.04 2.62
C GLY A 75 -13.39 21.22 2.66
N ASN A 76 -12.68 20.50 3.53
CA ASN A 76 -11.22 20.51 3.53
C ASN A 76 -10.65 19.44 2.60
N TRP A 77 -9.43 19.68 2.16
CA TRP A 77 -8.62 18.84 1.30
C TRP A 77 -7.33 18.51 2.00
N LYS A 78 -6.87 17.28 1.84
CA LYS A 78 -5.57 16.81 2.29
C LYS A 78 -4.69 16.49 1.12
N LEU A 79 -3.42 16.78 1.30
CA LEU A 79 -2.41 16.48 0.33
C LEU A 79 -1.70 15.18 0.70
N VAL A 80 -1.73 14.25 -0.25
CA VAL A 80 -1.06 12.96 -0.13
C VAL A 80 0.09 12.93 -1.10
N LEU A 81 1.24 12.48 -0.61
CA LEU A 81 2.42 12.22 -1.42
C LEU A 81 2.53 10.71 -1.65
N SER A 82 2.99 10.31 -2.84
CA SER A 82 3.23 8.91 -3.19
C SER A 82 4.56 8.75 -3.92
N ASN A 83 5.30 7.69 -3.59
CA ASN A 83 6.41 7.22 -4.43
C ASN A 83 5.91 6.27 -5.51
#